data_AF-T1BIH6-F1
#
_entry.id   AF-T1BIH6-F1
#
_cell.length_a   1.000
_cell.length_b   1.000
_cell.length_c   1.000
_cell.angle_alpha   90.00
_cell.angle_beta   90.00
_cell.angle_gamma   90.00
#
_symmetry.space_group_name_H-M   'P 1'
#
loop_
_entity.id
_entity.type
_entity.pdbx_description
1 polymer ?
#
loop_
_entity_poly.entity_id
_entity_poly.type
_entity_poly.pdbx_seq_one_letter_code
_entity_poly.pdbx_strand_id
1 'polypeptide(L)' 'DDTGVVHQEAVDPRLLLKHGTQWTDLPVALWWPNGHGEQKLYTLTCDLLDDKGRSIDRQVRTVGFRNIQWRKTRGA' A
#
# COMPACT_ATOMS: atom_id res chain seq x y z
N ASP A 1 -14.68 -15.86 1.08
CA ASP A 1 -15.18 -14.88 2.05
C ASP A 1 -14.24 -14.78 3.23
N ASP A 2 -13.24 -13.90 3.08
CA ASP A 2 -12.58 -13.18 4.17
C ASP A 2 -11.72 -12.09 3.51
N THR A 3 -12.39 -11.06 2.98
CA THR A 3 -11.73 -9.84 2.48
C THR A 3 -11.35 -8.96 3.68
N GLY A 4 -10.60 -9.53 4.62
CA GLY A 4 -10.18 -8.85 5.83
C GLY A 4 -9.38 -7.61 5.46
N VAL A 5 -9.90 -6.45 5.83
CA VAL A 5 -9.15 -5.18 5.72
C VAL A 5 -7.89 -5.34 6.57
N VAL A 6 -6.72 -5.34 5.92
CA VAL A 6 -5.43 -5.45 6.61
C VAL A 6 -5.18 -4.21 7.47
N HIS A 7 -5.54 -3.04 6.94
CA HIS A 7 -5.38 -1.78 7.62
C HIS A 7 -6.32 -0.73 7.01
N GLN A 8 -6.83 0.16 7.86
CA GLN A 8 -7.59 1.33 7.45
C GLN A 8 -7.35 2.45 8.45
N GLU A 9 -7.11 3.65 7.94
CA GLU A 9 -6.87 4.86 8.72
C GLU A 9 -7.50 6.05 8.00
N ALA A 10 -8.08 6.98 8.77
CA ALA A 10 -8.48 8.27 8.27
C ALA A 10 -7.39 9.29 8.62
N VAL A 11 -6.89 10.01 7.62
CA VAL A 11 -5.80 10.99 7.78
C VAL A 11 -6.29 12.36 7.34
N ASP A 12 -5.95 13.41 8.09
CA ASP A 12 -6.22 14.78 7.65
C ASP A 12 -5.48 15.07 6.33
N PRO A 13 -6.17 15.54 5.27
CA PRO A 13 -5.54 15.76 3.97
C PRO A 13 -4.37 16.74 4.00
N ARG A 14 -4.38 17.74 4.89
CA ARG A 14 -3.28 18.72 5.00
C ARG A 14 -2.05 18.09 5.63
N LEU A 15 -2.23 17.20 6.62
CA LEU A 15 -1.13 16.42 7.18
C LEU A 15 -0.56 15.44 6.15
N LEU A 16 -1.44 14.75 5.41
CA LEU A 16 -1.03 13.83 4.34
C LEU A 16 -0.20 14.54 3.27
N LEU A 17 -0.58 15.73 2.84
CA LEU A 17 0.19 16.52 1.86
C LEU A 17 1.57 16.95 2.38
N LYS A 18 1.69 17.22 3.68
CA LYS A 18 2.93 17.74 4.27
C LYS A 18 3.92 16.64 4.62
N HIS A 19 3.43 15.48 5.07
CA HIS A 19 4.25 14.43 5.67
C HIS A 19 4.10 13.06 5.01
N GLY A 20 3.12 12.89 4.12
CA GLY A 20 2.70 11.58 3.65
C GLY A 20 2.09 10.76 4.79
N THR A 21 1.95 9.46 4.54
CA THR A 21 1.65 8.46 5.58
C THR A 21 2.64 7.32 5.45
N GLN A 22 3.02 6.75 6.59
CA GLN A 22 3.86 5.56 6.65
C GLN A 22 3.26 4.59 7.65
N TRP A 23 3.09 3.36 7.22
CA TRP A 23 2.67 2.25 8.07
C TRP A 23 3.83 1.28 8.23
N THR A 24 4.12 0.91 9.47
CA THR A 24 5.12 -0.13 9.80
C THR A 24 4.40 -1.36 10.31
N ASP A 25 5.07 -2.51 10.21
CA ASP A 25 4.63 -3.77 10.83
C ASP A 25 3.23 -4.26 10.40
N LEU A 26 2.82 -3.92 9.17
CA LEU A 26 1.59 -4.43 8.60
C LEU A 26 1.67 -5.96 8.45
N PRO A 27 0.61 -6.71 8.81
CA PRO A 27 0.59 -8.17 8.70
C PRO A 27 0.29 -8.62 7.26
N VAL A 28 1.17 -8.20 6.33
CA VAL A 28 1.07 -8.51 4.90
C VAL A 28 1.96 -9.69 4.53
N ALA A 29 1.48 -10.54 3.61
CA ALA A 29 2.31 -11.51 2.94
C ALA A 29 3.09 -10.81 1.81
N LEU A 30 4.36 -11.19 1.65
CA LEU A 30 5.22 -10.61 0.63
C LEU A 30 4.87 -11.12 -0.76
N TRP A 31 4.98 -10.23 -1.73
CA TRP A 31 4.97 -10.57 -3.14
C TRP A 31 6.36 -11.04 -3.57
N TRP A 32 6.44 -12.19 -4.22
CA TRP A 32 7.66 -12.77 -4.78
C TRP A 32 7.62 -12.84 -6.31
N PRO A 33 8.76 -12.69 -7.01
CA PRO A 33 8.80 -12.88 -8.46
C PRO A 33 8.54 -14.34 -8.87
N ASN A 34 8.29 -14.56 -10.17
CA ASN A 34 8.06 -15.88 -10.76
C ASN A 34 9.13 -16.90 -10.31
N GLY A 35 8.67 -18.02 -9.75
CA GLY A 35 9.55 -19.11 -9.27
C GLY A 35 10.17 -18.91 -7.90
N HIS A 36 9.89 -17.80 -7.20
CA HIS A 36 10.50 -17.49 -5.90
C HIS A 36 9.52 -17.45 -4.71
N GLY A 37 8.25 -17.79 -4.93
CA GLY A 37 7.23 -17.81 -3.89
C GLY A 37 5.89 -17.31 -4.41
N GLU A 38 5.01 -16.99 -3.47
CA GLU A 38 3.67 -16.48 -3.77
C GLU A 38 3.68 -15.03 -4.26
N GLN A 39 2.77 -14.72 -5.18
CA GLN A 39 2.60 -13.38 -5.77
C GLN A 39 1.41 -12.68 -5.12
N LYS A 40 1.42 -12.53 -3.79
CA LYS A 40 0.29 -11.92 -3.08
C LYS A 40 0.14 -10.45 -3.47
N LEU A 41 -1.07 -10.09 -3.91
CA LEU A 41 -1.45 -8.72 -4.22
C LEU A 41 -2.59 -8.28 -3.29
N TYR A 42 -2.65 -6.97 -3.05
CA TYR A 42 -3.64 -6.30 -2.23
C TYR A 42 -4.30 -5.17 -3.02
N THR A 43 -5.52 -4.84 -2.65
CA THR A 43 -6.22 -3.64 -3.13
C THR A 43 -5.99 -2.51 -2.15
N LEU A 44 -5.35 -1.44 -2.59
CA LEU A 44 -5.27 -0.18 -1.88
C LEU A 44 -6.39 0.73 -2.38
N THR A 45 -7.30 1.10 -1.49
CA THR A 45 -8.34 2.11 -1.74
C THR A 45 -8.00 3.36 -0.94
N CYS A 46 -8.02 4.51 -1.61
CA CYS A 46 -7.88 5.82 -0.99
C CYS A 46 -9.08 6.68 -1.37
N ASP A 47 -9.85 7.09 -0.37
CA ASP A 47 -11.03 7.92 -0.54
C ASP A 47 -10.76 9.33 -0.03
N LEU A 48 -10.99 10.33 -0.86
CA LEU A 48 -11.02 11.72 -0.44
C LEU A 48 -12.46 12.06 -0.07
N LEU A 49 -12.70 12.42 1.19
CA LEU A 49 -14.04 12.71 1.71
C LEU A 49 -14.25 14.22 1.91
N ASP A 50 -15.49 14.68 1.76
CA ASP A 50 -15.91 16.01 2.19
C ASP A 50 -16.19 16.07 3.70
N ASP A 51 -16.58 17.26 4.19
CA ASP A 51 -16.91 17.52 5.59
C ASP A 51 -18.13 16.73 6.10
N LYS A 52 -18.95 16.18 5.19
CA LYS A 52 -20.12 15.34 5.48
C LYS A 52 -19.81 13.85 5.30
N GLY A 53 -18.55 13.48 5.07
CA GLY A 53 -18.10 12.10 4.88
C GLY A 53 -18.45 11.53 3.50
N ARG A 54 -18.83 12.36 2.53
CA ARG A 54 -19.15 11.91 1.16
C ARG A 54 -17.87 11.83 0.33
N SER A 55 -17.71 10.78 -0.46
CA SER A 55 -16.57 10.61 -1.36
C SER A 55 -16.57 11.68 -2.45
N ILE A 56 -15.54 12.53 -2.45
CA ILE A 56 -15.21 13.49 -3.51
C ILE A 56 -14.43 12.77 -4.63
N ASP A 57 -13.45 11.96 -4.26
CA ASP A 57 -12.64 11.16 -5.17
C ASP A 57 -12.34 9.79 -4.56
N ARG A 58 -12.05 8.81 -5.41
CA ARG A 58 -11.65 7.45 -5.04
C ARG A 58 -10.55 6.96 -5.97
N GLN A 59 -9.43 6.57 -5.37
CA GLN A 59 -8.32 5.93 -6.06
C GLN A 59 -8.20 4.48 -5.61
N VAL A 60 -8.22 3.55 -6.58
CA VAL A 60 -8.00 2.12 -6.32
C VAL A 60 -6.73 1.70 -7.04
N ARG A 61 -5.83 0.99 -6.35
CA ARG A 61 -4.59 0.45 -6.91
C ARG A 61 -4.39 -0.99 -6.46
N THR A 62 -3.85 -1.81 -7.35
CA THR A 62 -3.35 -3.15 -7.00
C THR A 62 -1.88 -3.04 -6.62
N VAL A 63 -1.52 -3.46 -5.42
CA VAL A 63 -0.15 -3.34 -4.87
C VAL A 63 0.37 -4.68 -4.36
N GLY A 64 1.68 -4.89 -4.46
CA GLY A 64 2.37 -6.02 -3.85
C GLY A 64 3.48 -5.51 -2.93
N PHE A 65 3.56 -6.03 -1.70
CA PHE A 65 4.58 -5.64 -0.74
C PHE A 65 5.84 -6.48 -0.95
N ARG A 66 6.97 -5.85 -1.24
CA ARG A 66 8.25 -6.56 -1.44
C ARG A 66 9.43 -5.68 -1.06
N ASN A 67 10.51 -6.33 -0.63
CA ASN A 67 11.81 -5.68 -0.49
C ASN A 67 12.63 -5.90 -1.78
N ILE A 68 13.09 -4.81 -2.40
CA ILE A 68 13.95 -4.84 -3.58
C ILE A 68 15.27 -4.20 -3.21
N GLN A 69 16.37 -4.88 -3.48
CA GLN A 69 17.72 -4.33 -3.34
C GLN A 69 18.44 -4.47 -4.67
N TRP A 70 18.93 -3.35 -5.20
CA TRP A 70 19.92 -3.38 -6.27
C TRP A 70 21.30 -3.56 -5.65
N ARG A 71 22.04 -4.57 -6.11
CA ARG A 71 23.42 -4.81 -5.67
C ARG A 71 24.34 -4.64 -6.86
N LYS A 72 25.32 -3.73 -6.74
CA LYS A 72 26.35 -3.56 -7.77
C LYS A 72 27.12 -4.87 -7.94
N THR A 73 27.23 -5.34 -9.17
CA THR A 73 28.12 -6.45 -9.52
C THR A 73 29.58 -5.98 -9.52
N ARG A 74 30.48 -6.81 -9.02
CA ARG A 74 31.91 -6.48 -8.99
C ARG A 74 32.45 -6.48 -10.43
N GLY A 75 33.01 -5.35 -10.89
CA GLY A 75 33.65 -5.24 -12.21
C GLY A 75 32.83 -4.56 -13.33
N ALA A 76 31.71 -3.90 -12.99
CA ALA A 76 30.99 -3.00 -13.91
C ALA A 76 31.43 -1.54 -13.77
#